data_AF-A0A7X7DPN7-F1
#
_entry.id   AF-A0A7X7DPN7-F1
#
_cell.length_a   1.000
_cell.length_b   1.000
_cell.length_c   1.000
_cell.angle_alpha   90.00
_cell.angle_beta   90.00
_cell.angle_gamma   90.00
#
_symmetry.space_group_name_H-M   'P 1'
#
loop_
_entity.id
_entity.type
_entity.pdbx_description
1 polymer ?
#
loop_
_entity_poly.entity_id
_entity_poly.type
_entity_poly.pdbx_seq_one_letter_code
_entity_poly.pdbx_strand_id
1 'polypeptide(L)'
;MARISKAELIKLQKKFGTDAKIGEEFGITRQAVHQLRKKYGIDSRTSSNPDRNKDMVDMRDSGHSVEAIAKKVKLSVPQTYRILKETVGEKTAKKKTKKR
;
A
#
# COMPACT_ATOMS: atom_id res chain seq x y z
N MET A 1 -25.33 3.69 -14.69
CA MET A 1 -23.88 3.69 -14.38
C MET A 1 -23.60 4.78 -13.37
N ALA A 2 -23.16 4.44 -12.15
CA ALA A 2 -22.75 5.44 -11.17
C ALA A 2 -21.57 6.25 -11.73
N ARG A 3 -21.74 7.56 -11.88
CA ARG A 3 -20.69 8.47 -12.35
C ARG A 3 -19.98 9.04 -11.13
N ILE A 4 -19.01 8.30 -10.58
CA ILE A 4 -18.13 8.84 -9.54
C ILE A 4 -17.07 9.70 -10.23
N SER A 5 -17.02 10.99 -9.90
CA SER A 5 -15.97 11.88 -10.38
C SER A 5 -14.63 11.62 -9.69
N LYS A 6 -13.52 12.08 -10.30
CA LYS A 6 -12.17 11.96 -9.71
C LYS A 6 -12.10 12.59 -8.31
N ALA A 7 -12.71 13.76 -8.11
CA ALA A 7 -12.69 14.48 -6.85
C ALA A 7 -13.48 13.74 -5.75
N GLU A 8 -14.62 13.16 -6.11
CA GLU A 8 -15.40 12.34 -5.19
C GLU A 8 -14.64 11.08 -4.79
N LEU A 9 -14.02 10.38 -5.75
CA LEU A 9 -13.27 9.17 -5.45
C LEU A 9 -12.12 9.42 -4.45
N ILE A 10 -11.46 10.58 -4.53
CA ILE A 10 -10.44 11.00 -3.58
C ILE A 10 -11.03 11.26 -2.19
N LYS A 11 -12.18 11.95 -2.10
CA LYS A 11 -12.88 12.18 -0.82
C LYS A 11 -13.31 10.86 -0.18
N LEU A 12 -13.82 9.93 -0.99
CA LEU A 12 -14.26 8.60 -0.57
C LEU A 12 -13.09 7.75 -0.09
N GLN A 13 -11.94 7.79 -0.77
CA GLN A 13 -10.73 7.13 -0.28
C GLN A 13 -10.24 7.68 1.06
N LYS A 14 -10.32 9.01 1.28
CA LYS A 14 -9.95 9.61 2.56
C LYS A 14 -10.91 9.20 3.68
N LYS A 15 -12.21 9.12 3.39
CA LYS A 15 -13.26 8.77 4.36
C LYS A 15 -13.28 7.28 4.71
N PHE A 16 -13.23 6.40 3.71
CA PHE A 16 -13.47 4.96 3.90
C PHE A 16 -12.20 4.11 3.92
N GLY A 17 -11.10 4.60 3.33
CA GLY A 17 -9.79 3.95 3.34
C GLY A 17 -9.64 2.73 2.42
N THR A 18 -10.73 2.02 2.08
CA THR A 18 -10.69 0.79 1.24
C THR A 18 -11.69 0.82 0.08
N ASP A 19 -11.28 0.26 -1.05
CA ASP A 19 -12.11 0.17 -2.27
C ASP A 19 -13.38 -0.68 -2.06
N ALA A 20 -13.37 -1.60 -1.07
CA ALA A 20 -14.53 -2.43 -0.73
C ALA A 20 -15.65 -1.61 -0.08
N LYS A 21 -15.33 -0.82 0.94
CA LYS A 21 -16.30 0.06 1.62
C LYS A 21 -16.86 1.14 0.70
N ILE A 22 -16.03 1.67 -0.21
CA ILE A 22 -16.49 2.62 -1.23
C ILE A 22 -17.52 1.96 -2.15
N GLY A 23 -17.32 0.69 -2.49
CA GLY A 23 -18.25 -0.09 -3.30
C GLY A 23 -19.59 -0.31 -2.60
N GLU A 24 -19.55 -0.74 -1.34
CA GLU A 24 -20.76 -0.98 -0.53
C GLU A 24 -21.64 0.28 -0.42
N GLU A 25 -21.03 1.43 -0.12
CA GLU A 25 -21.72 2.70 0.07
C GLU A 25 -22.33 3.27 -1.22
N PHE A 26 -21.70 3.01 -2.36
CA PHE A 26 -22.16 3.52 -3.67
C PHE A 26 -22.94 2.48 -4.48
N GLY A 27 -23.19 1.29 -3.91
CA GLY A 27 -23.86 0.20 -4.61
C GLY A 27 -23.12 -0.28 -5.85
N ILE A 28 -21.79 -0.18 -5.86
CA ILE A 28 -20.93 -0.63 -6.96
C ILE A 28 -19.95 -1.70 -6.50
N THR A 29 -19.48 -2.52 -7.42
CA THR A 29 -18.51 -3.56 -7.07
C THR A 29 -17.16 -2.94 -6.72
N ARG A 30 -16.42 -3.57 -5.80
CA ARG A 30 -15.01 -3.26 -5.52
C ARG A 30 -14.17 -3.18 -6.80
N GLN A 31 -14.45 -4.05 -7.78
CA GLN A 31 -13.75 -4.02 -9.07
C GLN A 31 -14.06 -2.75 -9.88
N ALA A 32 -15.31 -2.27 -9.88
CA ALA A 32 -15.65 -1.01 -10.53
C ALA A 32 -14.89 0.17 -9.91
N VAL A 33 -14.80 0.22 -8.57
CA VAL A 33 -13.99 1.21 -7.85
C VAL A 33 -12.51 1.12 -8.26
N HIS A 34 -11.96 -0.10 -8.35
CA HIS A 34 -10.59 -0.32 -8.80
C HIS A 34 -10.33 0.20 -10.23
N GLN A 35 -11.26 -0.07 -11.16
CA GLN A 35 -11.14 0.40 -12.54
C GLN A 35 -11.25 1.92 -12.63
N LEU A 36 -12.17 2.53 -11.88
CA LEU A 36 -12.28 3.99 -11.78
C LEU A 36 -11.01 4.60 -11.21
N ARG A 37 -10.46 3.98 -10.16
CA ARG A 37 -9.21 4.39 -9.52
C ARG A 37 -8.03 4.37 -10.50
N LYS A 38 -7.88 3.28 -11.27
CA LYS A 38 -6.89 3.18 -12.35
C LYS A 38 -7.09 4.22 -13.45
N LYS A 39 -8.33 4.41 -13.90
CA LYS A 39 -8.69 5.41 -14.92
C LYS A 39 -8.31 6.83 -14.49
N TYR A 40 -8.44 7.14 -13.21
CA TYR A 40 -8.12 8.45 -12.67
C TYR A 40 -6.70 8.61 -12.14
N GLY A 41 -5.86 7.56 -12.21
CA GLY A 41 -4.48 7.57 -11.73
C GLY A 41 -4.36 7.76 -10.21
N ILE A 42 -5.35 7.28 -9.44
CA ILE A 42 -5.35 7.39 -7.99
C ILE A 42 -4.73 6.11 -7.42
N ASP A 43 -3.71 6.19 -6.57
CA ASP A 43 -3.15 4.99 -5.96
C ASP A 43 -4.02 4.44 -4.82
N SER A 44 -3.89 3.15 -4.53
CA SER A 44 -4.62 2.57 -3.42
C SER A 44 -3.87 2.88 -2.15
N ARG A 45 -4.60 3.29 -1.13
CA ARG A 45 -4.03 3.44 0.21
C ARG A 45 -3.51 2.11 0.78
N THR A 46 -3.98 0.97 0.25
CA THR A 46 -3.55 -0.36 0.71
C THR A 46 -2.28 -0.87 0.03
N SER A 47 -1.75 -0.24 -1.03
CA SER A 47 -0.67 -0.84 -1.83
C SER A 47 0.75 -0.62 -1.29
N SER A 48 1.00 0.31 -0.38
CA SER A 48 2.29 0.40 0.31
C SER A 48 2.17 1.42 1.42
N ASN A 49 2.62 1.08 2.63
CA ASN A 49 2.91 2.09 3.64
C ASN A 49 4.43 2.29 3.63
N PRO A 50 4.95 3.22 2.80
CA PRO A 50 6.38 3.37 2.60
C PRO A 50 7.12 3.75 3.88
N ASP A 51 6.47 4.48 4.78
CA ASP A 51 7.07 4.91 6.05
C ASP A 51 7.25 3.72 7.00
N ARG A 52 6.17 2.95 7.22
CA ARG A 52 6.25 1.70 8.00
C ARG A 52 7.24 0.71 7.41
N ASN A 53 7.32 0.62 6.09
CA ASN A 53 8.25 -0.25 5.38
C ASN A 53 9.72 0.17 5.60
N LYS A 54 10.01 1.48 5.65
CA LYS A 54 11.35 1.98 6.01
C LYS A 54 11.69 1.61 7.45
N ASP A 55 10.77 1.85 8.39
CA ASP A 55 10.96 1.51 9.80
C ASP A 55 11.26 0.00 9.98
N MET A 56 10.59 -0.88 9.23
CA MET A 56 10.86 -2.32 9.26
C MET A 56 12.27 -2.65 8.79
N VAL A 57 12.77 -1.97 7.75
CA VAL A 57 14.14 -2.19 7.25
C VAL A 57 15.15 -1.66 8.26
N ASP A 58 14.93 -0.47 8.83
CA ASP A 58 15.84 0.12 9.80
C ASP A 58 15.92 -0.74 11.08
N MET A 59 14.81 -1.34 11.52
CA MET A 59 14.81 -2.31 12.63
C MET A 59 15.57 -3.61 12.29
N ARG A 60 15.52 -4.05 11.03
CA ARG A 60 16.27 -5.23 10.59
C ARG A 60 17.76 -4.93 10.50
N ASP A 61 18.12 -3.75 10.02
CA ASP A 61 19.50 -3.27 9.95
C ASP A 61 20.08 -3.03 11.36
N SER A 62 19.25 -2.68 12.34
CA SER A 62 19.62 -2.60 13.76
C SER A 62 19.65 -3.96 14.48
N GLY A 63 19.43 -5.08 13.77
CA GLY A 63 19.57 -6.44 14.30
C GLY A 63 18.33 -7.05 14.94
N HIS A 64 17.14 -6.43 14.86
CA HIS A 64 15.92 -7.07 15.35
C HIS A 64 15.49 -8.27 14.48
N SER A 65 14.99 -9.32 15.14
CA SER A 65 14.41 -10.46 14.44
C SER A 65 13.16 -10.07 13.67
N VAL A 66 12.90 -10.76 12.56
CA VAL A 66 11.72 -10.53 11.72
C VAL A 66 10.42 -10.76 12.50
N GLU A 67 10.43 -11.66 13.48
CA GLU A 67 9.31 -11.92 14.39
C GLU A 67 9.02 -10.73 15.32
N ALA A 68 10.05 -10.12 15.89
CA ALA A 68 9.91 -8.93 16.74
C ALA A 68 9.37 -7.75 15.94
N ILE A 69 9.87 -7.57 14.71
CA ILE A 69 9.39 -6.56 13.76
C ILE A 69 7.91 -6.82 13.45
N ALA A 70 7.56 -8.04 13.05
CA ALA A 70 6.19 -8.44 12.72
C ALA A 70 5.21 -8.14 13.88
N LYS A 71 5.60 -8.46 15.12
CA LYS A 71 4.82 -8.16 16.32
C LYS A 71 4.63 -6.65 16.52
N LYS A 72 5.68 -5.86 16.31
CA LYS A 72 5.64 -4.39 16.47
C LYS A 72 4.77 -3.70 15.43
N VAL A 73 4.86 -4.12 14.16
CA VAL A 73 4.02 -3.57 13.07
C VAL A 73 2.68 -4.31 12.89
N LYS A 74 2.34 -5.24 13.78
CA LYS A 74 1.08 -6.03 13.77
C LYS A 74 0.81 -6.69 12.42
N LEU A 75 1.84 -7.27 11.81
CA LEU A 75 1.73 -8.06 10.58
C LEU A 75 2.03 -9.53 10.82
N SER A 76 1.61 -10.37 9.88
CA SER A 76 2.08 -11.76 9.85
C SER A 76 3.58 -11.82 9.51
N VAL A 77 4.26 -12.82 10.05
CA VAL A 77 5.69 -13.05 9.79
C VAL A 77 5.96 -13.22 8.27
N PRO A 78 5.17 -13.99 7.51
CA PRO A 78 5.38 -14.11 6.05
C PRO A 78 5.21 -12.79 5.29
N GLN A 79 4.21 -11.97 5.68
CA GLN A 79 4.00 -10.67 5.05
C GLN A 79 5.16 -9.72 5.37
N THR A 80 5.70 -9.78 6.60
CA THR A 80 6.87 -9.02 7.03
C THR A 80 8.11 -9.39 6.20
N TYR A 81 8.37 -10.68 5.99
CA TYR A 81 9.44 -11.14 5.09
C TYR A 81 9.28 -10.62 3.66
N ARG A 82 8.07 -10.72 3.10
CA ARG A 82 7.78 -10.26 1.74
C ARG A 82 8.07 -8.76 1.58
N ILE A 83 7.58 -7.94 2.52
CA ILE A 83 7.81 -6.49 2.51
C ILE A 83 9.29 -6.16 2.64
N LEU A 84 10.02 -6.81 3.56
CA LEU A 84 11.46 -6.60 3.73
C LEU A 84 12.24 -6.97 2.46
N LYS A 85 11.86 -8.05 1.78
CA LYS A 85 12.48 -8.46 0.51
C LYS A 85 12.18 -7.46 -0.61
N GLU A 86 10.91 -7.06 -0.78
CA GLU A 86 10.48 -6.10 -1.80
C GLU A 86 11.16 -4.74 -1.60
N THR A 87 11.23 -4.24 -0.37
CA THR A 87 11.83 -2.93 -0.05
C THR A 87 13.35 -2.89 -0.22
N VAL A 88 14.08 -3.95 0.13
CA VAL A 88 15.52 -4.07 -0.16
C VAL A 88 15.77 -4.19 -1.67
N GLY A 89 14.91 -4.91 -2.39
CA GLY A 89 14.92 -4.99 -3.85
C GLY A 89 14.68 -3.63 -4.52
N GLU A 90 13.76 -2.82 -4.02
CA GLU A 90 13.52 -1.46 -4.51
C GLU A 90 14.69 -0.50 -4.23
N LYS A 91 15.31 -0.57 -3.04
CA LYS A 91 16.52 0.23 -2.72
C LYS A 91 17.66 -0.09 -3.70
N THR A 92 17.87 -1.36 -4.01
CA THR A 92 18.93 -1.79 -4.95
C THR A 92 18.61 -1.45 -6.40
N ALA A 93 17.34 -1.56 -6.82
CA ALA A 93 16.90 -1.14 -8.15
C ALA A 93 17.05 0.37 -8.38
N LYS A 94 16.63 1.20 -7.42
CA LYS A 94 16.76 2.68 -7.50
C LYS A 94 18.21 3.15 -7.51
N LYS A 95 19.12 2.45 -6.82
CA LYS A 95 20.56 2.78 -6.83
C LYS A 95 21.22 2.50 -8.19
N LYS A 96 20.72 1.51 -8.94
CA LYS A 96 21.20 1.19 -10.30
C LYS A 96 20.73 2.18 -11.35
N THR A 97 19.49 2.67 -11.26
CA THR A 97 18.97 3.68 -12.22
C THR A 97 19.56 5.07 -12.03
N LYS A 98 19.97 5.45 -10.81
CA LYS A 98 20.61 6.76 -10.56
C LYS A 98 22.09 6.83 -10.96
N LYS A 99 22.69 5.69 -11.36
CA LYS A 99 24.10 5.59 -11.78
C LYS A 99 24.26 5.46 -13.31
N ARG A 100 23.20 5.74 -14.08
CA ARG A 100 23.22 5.78 -15.54
C ARG A 100 22.91 7.20 -16.02
#